data_AF-A0A0E3R0G3-F1
#
_entry.id   AF-A0A0E3R0G3-F1
#
_cell.length_a   1.000
_cell.length_b   1.000
_cell.length_c   1.000
_cell.angle_alpha   90.00
_cell.angle_beta   90.00
_cell.angle_gamma   90.00
#
_symmetry.space_group_name_H-M   'P 1'
#
loop_
_entity.id
_entity.type
_entity.pdbx_description
1 polymer ?
#
loop_
_entity_poly.entity_id
_entity_poly.type
_entity_poly.pdbx_seq_one_letter_code
_entity_poly.pdbx_strand_id
1 'polypeptide(L)'
;MIRSNEHHKTESLPTIPNKNICVPIGSILAVQYFYEKLNFCDIFSKHKSKGLDLNSLVIGLLSYKLTDNFSIKEAGKWLNQKEILDILNLESFHERVLYRTLELLGRNKEEILCDILDSLFSTYGFEETNINLDWTSIVLHGTKANLGKFGYSRDHKPDKL
;
A
#
# COMPACT_ATOMS: atom_id res chain seq x y z
N MET A 1 1.59 -60.74 -3.54
CA MET A 1 0.45 -60.07 -2.87
C MET A 1 0.72 -58.57 -2.91
N ILE A 2 0.23 -57.89 -3.95
CA ILE A 2 0.48 -56.47 -4.20
C ILE A 2 -0.52 -55.67 -3.36
N ARG A 3 -0.05 -54.90 -2.39
CA ARG A 3 -0.88 -53.89 -1.70
C ARG A 3 -0.85 -52.62 -2.54
N SER A 4 -1.96 -52.32 -3.19
CA SER A 4 -2.19 -51.03 -3.84
C SER A 4 -2.40 -49.97 -2.76
N ASN A 5 -1.53 -48.97 -2.69
CA ASN A 5 -1.75 -47.77 -1.90
C ASN A 5 -2.75 -46.88 -2.63
N GLU A 6 -4.00 -46.83 -2.16
CA GLU A 6 -4.97 -45.83 -2.59
C GLU A 6 -4.60 -44.49 -1.96
N HIS A 7 -4.05 -43.59 -2.78
CA HIS A 7 -3.90 -42.19 -2.42
C HIS A 7 -5.30 -41.55 -2.38
N HIS A 8 -5.86 -41.36 -1.19
CA HIS A 8 -7.04 -40.52 -1.00
C HIS A 8 -6.70 -39.07 -1.34
N LYS A 9 -6.90 -38.68 -2.60
CA LYS A 9 -6.99 -37.28 -3.01
C LYS A 9 -8.20 -36.69 -2.31
N THR A 10 -7.97 -35.75 -1.40
CA THR A 10 -9.01 -34.89 -0.87
C THR A 10 -9.42 -33.95 -1.99
N GLU A 11 -10.47 -34.30 -2.72
CA GLU A 11 -11.06 -33.39 -3.71
C GLU A 11 -11.80 -32.28 -2.95
N SER A 12 -11.33 -31.04 -3.09
CA SER A 12 -12.06 -29.87 -2.58
C SER A 12 -13.37 -29.77 -3.34
N LEU A 13 -14.50 -29.84 -2.63
CA LEU A 13 -15.82 -29.60 -3.22
C LEU A 13 -15.84 -28.19 -3.86
N PRO A 14 -16.43 -28.03 -5.05
CA PRO A 14 -16.54 -26.72 -5.69
C PRO A 14 -17.30 -25.77 -4.76
N THR A 15 -16.66 -24.66 -4.39
CA THR A 15 -17.29 -23.64 -3.54
C THR A 15 -18.33 -22.88 -4.35
N ILE A 16 -19.60 -22.97 -3.94
CA ILE A 16 -20.65 -22.08 -4.44
C ILE A 16 -20.42 -20.71 -3.79
N PRO A 17 -20.20 -19.63 -4.56
CA PRO A 17 -20.07 -18.29 -4.00
C PRO A 17 -21.35 -17.95 -3.24
N ASN A 18 -21.23 -17.63 -1.95
CA ASN A 18 -22.34 -17.12 -1.16
C ASN A 18 -22.36 -15.58 -1.25
N LYS A 19 -23.47 -14.96 -0.81
CA LYS A 19 -23.60 -13.49 -0.80
C LYS A 19 -22.84 -12.82 0.35
N ASN A 20 -22.11 -13.57 1.18
CA ASN A 20 -21.44 -13.00 2.34
C ASN A 20 -20.20 -12.25 1.88
N ILE A 21 -20.04 -11.04 2.41
CA ILE A 21 -18.88 -10.19 2.14
C ILE A 21 -17.93 -10.35 3.33
N CYS A 22 -16.67 -10.69 3.06
CA CYS A 22 -15.62 -10.68 4.06
C CYS A 22 -14.88 -9.35 3.98
N VAL A 23 -15.00 -8.53 5.02
CA VAL A 23 -14.32 -7.23 5.11
C VAL A 23 -13.14 -7.37 6.08
N PRO A 24 -11.90 -7.04 5.67
CA PRO A 24 -10.71 -7.16 6.51
C PRO A 24 -10.62 -5.99 7.51
N ILE A 25 -11.59 -5.89 8.41
CA ILE A 25 -11.73 -4.78 9.37
C ILE A 25 -10.46 -4.61 10.22
N GLY A 26 -9.81 -5.71 10.60
CA GLY A 26 -8.58 -5.68 11.41
C GLY A 26 -7.45 -4.86 10.76
N SER A 27 -7.24 -5.02 9.45
CA SER A 27 -6.23 -4.24 8.71
C SER A 27 -6.59 -2.75 8.66
N ILE A 28 -7.87 -2.44 8.50
CA ILE A 28 -8.34 -1.05 8.47
C ILE A 28 -8.14 -0.39 9.82
N LEU A 29 -8.57 -1.04 10.90
CA LEU A 29 -8.40 -0.54 12.27
C LEU A 29 -6.93 -0.38 12.65
N ALA A 30 -6.06 -1.32 12.26
CA ALA A 30 -4.63 -1.21 12.51
C ALA A 30 -4.03 0.02 11.81
N VAL A 31 -4.38 0.25 10.52
CA VAL A 31 -3.92 1.43 9.80
C VAL A 31 -4.43 2.70 10.47
N GLN A 32 -5.74 2.79 10.77
CA GLN A 32 -6.33 3.95 11.44
C GLN A 32 -5.66 4.26 12.78
N TYR A 33 -5.40 3.23 13.60
CA TYR A 33 -4.71 3.37 14.87
C TYR A 33 -3.31 3.98 14.71
N PHE A 34 -2.49 3.46 13.79
CA PHE A 34 -1.16 4.02 13.57
C PHE A 34 -1.20 5.40 12.88
N TYR A 35 -2.21 5.63 12.05
CA TYR A 35 -2.44 6.92 11.40
C TYR A 35 -2.71 8.02 12.42
N GLU A 36 -3.54 7.73 13.42
CA GLU A 36 -3.81 8.62 14.55
C GLU A 36 -2.59 8.76 15.47
N LYS A 37 -1.99 7.64 15.87
CA LYS A 37 -0.83 7.62 16.80
C LYS A 37 0.35 8.43 16.28
N LEU A 38 0.59 8.43 14.96
CA LEU A 38 1.69 9.15 14.32
C LEU A 38 1.29 10.50 13.74
N ASN A 39 0.06 10.94 14.01
CA ASN A 39 -0.52 12.19 13.53
C ASN A 39 -0.40 12.38 12.00
N PHE A 40 -0.62 11.30 11.25
CA PHE A 40 -0.54 11.34 9.79
C PHE A 40 -1.62 12.22 9.17
N CYS A 41 -2.75 12.43 9.87
CA CYS A 41 -3.79 13.37 9.45
C CYS A 41 -3.21 14.75 9.10
N ASP A 42 -2.39 15.32 9.98
CA ASP A 42 -1.83 16.65 9.78
C ASP A 42 -0.79 16.68 8.67
N ILE A 43 -0.03 15.60 8.50
CA ILE A 43 0.98 15.47 7.44
C ILE A 43 0.31 15.51 6.07
N PHE A 44 -0.63 14.58 5.83
CA PHE A 44 -1.21 14.44 4.50
C PHE A 44 -2.18 15.59 4.17
N SER A 45 -2.89 16.15 5.14
CA SER A 45 -3.87 17.23 4.91
C SER A 45 -3.25 18.50 4.30
N LYS A 46 -1.95 18.76 4.51
CA LYS A 46 -1.22 19.89 3.89
C LYS A 46 -1.27 19.86 2.35
N HIS A 47 -1.34 18.67 1.77
CA HIS A 47 -1.13 18.49 0.32
C HIS A 47 -2.43 18.50 -0.49
N LYS A 48 -3.61 18.51 0.15
CA LYS A 48 -4.89 18.55 -0.55
C LYS A 48 -5.98 19.25 0.26
N SER A 49 -6.58 20.27 -0.33
CA SER A 49 -7.64 21.07 0.30
C SER A 49 -9.04 20.88 -0.29
N LYS A 50 -9.18 20.17 -1.42
CA LYS A 50 -10.47 20.03 -2.15
C LYS A 50 -10.69 18.63 -2.72
N GLY A 51 -11.96 18.27 -2.86
CA GLY A 51 -12.40 16.96 -3.38
C GLY A 51 -12.51 15.91 -2.27
N LEU A 52 -12.47 14.64 -2.64
CA LEU A 52 -12.48 13.52 -1.67
C LEU A 52 -11.33 13.64 -0.68
N ASP A 53 -11.56 13.27 0.57
CA ASP A 53 -10.56 13.38 1.62
C ASP A 53 -9.29 12.58 1.28
N LEU A 54 -8.12 13.20 1.42
CA LEU A 54 -6.84 12.54 1.13
C LEU A 54 -6.55 11.45 2.15
N ASN A 55 -6.85 11.71 3.43
CA ASN A 55 -6.50 10.80 4.51
C ASN A 55 -7.26 9.48 4.36
N SER A 56 -8.57 9.53 4.14
CA SER A 56 -9.38 8.35 3.86
C SER A 56 -8.90 7.55 2.65
N LEU A 57 -8.46 8.23 1.57
CA LEU A 57 -7.91 7.54 0.39
C LEU A 57 -6.56 6.86 0.70
N VAL A 58 -5.69 7.50 1.49
CA VAL A 58 -4.41 6.94 1.92
C VAL A 58 -4.61 5.76 2.86
N ILE A 59 -5.49 5.89 3.86
CA ILE A 59 -5.88 4.81 4.77
C ILE A 59 -6.39 3.63 3.96
N GLY A 60 -7.36 3.84 3.06
CA GLY A 60 -7.90 2.78 2.22
C GLY A 60 -6.86 2.09 1.35
N LEU A 61 -5.92 2.84 0.76
CA LEU A 61 -4.81 2.27 -0.01
C LEU A 61 -3.86 1.43 0.85
N LEU A 62 -3.51 1.90 2.05
CA LEU A 62 -2.65 1.16 2.98
C LEU A 62 -3.35 -0.10 3.50
N SER A 63 -4.62 0.01 3.90
CA SER A 63 -5.41 -1.13 4.36
C SER A 63 -5.57 -2.19 3.28
N TYR A 64 -5.80 -1.76 2.03
CA TYR A 64 -5.80 -2.66 0.88
C TYR A 64 -4.43 -3.32 0.74
N LYS A 65 -3.32 -2.56 0.74
CA LYS A 65 -1.97 -3.12 0.59
C LYS A 65 -1.56 -4.11 1.69
N LEU A 66 -2.06 -3.95 2.91
CA LEU A 66 -1.83 -4.88 4.02
C LEU A 66 -2.69 -6.14 3.93
N THR A 67 -3.84 -6.08 3.25
CA THR A 67 -4.75 -7.23 3.08
C THR A 67 -4.46 -7.95 1.76
N ASP A 68 -4.61 -7.23 0.66
CA ASP A 68 -4.53 -7.67 -0.72
C ASP A 68 -3.56 -6.76 -1.49
N ASN A 69 -2.39 -7.28 -1.88
CA ASN A 69 -1.35 -6.47 -2.51
C ASN A 69 -1.43 -6.44 -4.05
N PHE A 70 -2.63 -6.34 -4.63
CA PHE A 70 -2.81 -6.28 -6.09
C PHE A 70 -2.66 -4.85 -6.65
N SER A 71 -3.08 -4.67 -7.91
CA SER A 71 -3.00 -3.40 -8.64
C SER A 71 -3.92 -2.30 -8.08
N ILE A 72 -3.64 -1.03 -8.43
CA ILE A 72 -4.46 0.13 -8.05
C ILE A 72 -5.87 0.06 -8.63
N LYS A 73 -6.04 -0.60 -9.78
CA LYS A 73 -7.36 -0.86 -10.35
C LYS A 73 -8.20 -1.74 -9.44
N GLU A 74 -7.62 -2.84 -8.94
CA GLU A 74 -8.32 -3.73 -8.01
C GLU A 74 -8.52 -3.06 -6.65
N ALA A 75 -7.57 -2.25 -6.19
CA ALA A 75 -7.77 -1.37 -5.03
C ALA A 75 -9.00 -0.47 -5.22
N GLY A 76 -9.13 0.17 -6.39
CA GLY A 76 -10.29 1.00 -6.72
C GLY A 76 -11.61 0.25 -6.59
N LYS A 77 -11.69 -0.99 -7.05
CA LYS A 77 -12.90 -1.82 -6.89
C LYS A 77 -13.16 -2.18 -5.43
N TRP A 78 -12.13 -2.57 -4.69
CA TRP A 78 -12.24 -2.93 -3.28
C TRP A 78 -12.70 -1.74 -2.43
N LEU A 79 -12.08 -0.57 -2.61
CA LEU A 79 -12.45 0.65 -1.90
C LEU A 79 -13.88 1.12 -2.22
N ASN A 80 -14.43 0.78 -3.39
CA ASN A 80 -15.80 1.12 -3.79
C ASN A 80 -16.86 0.14 -3.29
N GLN A 81 -16.49 -0.88 -2.50
CA GLN A 81 -17.48 -1.67 -1.77
C GLN A 81 -18.18 -0.79 -0.73
N LYS A 82 -19.49 -0.94 -0.60
CA LYS A 82 -20.33 -0.07 0.23
C LYS A 82 -19.82 -0.01 1.67
N GLU A 83 -19.47 -1.15 2.23
CA GLU A 83 -18.99 -1.29 3.61
C GLU A 83 -17.67 -0.56 3.83
N ILE A 84 -16.78 -0.56 2.82
CA ILE A 84 -15.49 0.14 2.89
C ILE A 84 -15.67 1.65 2.76
N LEU A 85 -16.53 2.08 1.84
CA LEU A 85 -16.92 3.48 1.67
C LEU A 85 -17.50 4.05 2.97
N ASP A 86 -18.40 3.30 3.62
CA ASP A 86 -19.02 3.67 4.89
C ASP A 86 -17.97 3.79 6.01
N ILE A 87 -17.05 2.83 6.14
CA ILE A 87 -15.97 2.86 7.16
C ILE A 87 -15.02 4.05 6.96
N LEU A 88 -14.68 4.36 5.71
CA LEU A 88 -13.74 5.44 5.37
C LEU A 88 -14.41 6.80 5.21
N ASN A 89 -15.73 6.87 5.37
CA ASN A 89 -16.54 8.07 5.10
C ASN A 89 -16.26 8.67 3.70
N LEU A 90 -16.27 7.81 2.68
CA LEU A 90 -16.04 8.17 1.28
C LEU A 90 -17.29 7.95 0.44
N GLU A 91 -17.47 8.79 -0.57
CA GLU A 91 -18.42 8.53 -1.65
C GLU A 91 -17.78 7.64 -2.71
N SER A 92 -18.60 6.92 -3.51
CA SER A 92 -18.08 6.13 -4.62
C SER A 92 -17.33 7.00 -5.63
N PHE A 93 -16.23 6.47 -6.18
CA PHE A 93 -15.34 7.23 -7.03
C PHE A 93 -14.70 6.38 -8.14
N HIS A 94 -14.27 7.02 -9.21
CA HIS A 94 -13.54 6.36 -10.28
C HIS A 94 -12.08 6.04 -9.87
N GLU A 95 -11.57 4.85 -10.21
CA GLU A 95 -10.21 4.36 -9.87
C GLU A 95 -9.06 5.35 -10.15
N ARG A 96 -9.23 6.20 -11.17
CA ARG A 96 -8.32 7.32 -11.52
C ARG A 96 -8.03 8.27 -10.34
N VAL A 97 -8.93 8.38 -9.36
CA VAL A 97 -8.71 9.15 -8.13
C VAL A 97 -7.53 8.59 -7.34
N LEU A 98 -7.36 7.27 -7.27
CA LEU A 98 -6.25 6.64 -6.55
C LEU A 98 -4.91 6.88 -7.25
N TYR A 99 -4.89 6.83 -8.58
CA TYR A 99 -3.69 7.18 -9.35
C TYR A 99 -3.27 8.64 -9.13
N ARG A 100 -4.22 9.58 -9.13
CA ARG A 100 -3.95 10.99 -8.81
C ARG A 100 -3.50 11.19 -7.37
N THR A 101 -4.03 10.38 -6.45
CA THR A 101 -3.60 10.38 -5.05
C THR A 101 -2.15 9.98 -4.95
N LEU A 102 -1.74 8.86 -5.56
CA LEU A 102 -0.34 8.43 -5.59
C LEU A 102 0.59 9.45 -6.28
N GLU A 103 0.13 10.09 -7.35
CA GLU A 103 0.87 11.13 -8.03
C GLU A 103 1.10 12.35 -7.12
N LEU A 104 0.07 12.77 -6.37
CA LEU A 104 0.18 13.85 -5.39
C LEU A 104 1.18 13.50 -4.29
N LEU A 105 1.11 12.28 -3.74
CA LEU A 105 2.08 11.82 -2.74
C LEU A 105 3.51 11.81 -3.31
N GLY A 106 3.68 11.30 -4.53
CA GLY A 106 4.98 11.23 -5.19
C GLY A 106 5.61 12.60 -5.44
N ARG A 107 4.80 13.61 -5.77
CA ARG A 107 5.27 15.00 -5.95
C ARG A 107 5.73 15.66 -4.66
N ASN A 108 5.18 15.26 -3.51
CA ASN A 108 5.50 15.83 -2.19
C ASN A 108 6.31 14.86 -1.32
N LYS A 109 6.91 13.81 -1.91
CA LYS A 109 7.50 12.68 -1.18
C LYS A 109 8.56 13.09 -0.15
N GLU A 110 9.36 14.11 -0.44
CA GLU A 110 10.47 14.53 0.43
C GLU A 110 9.95 15.19 1.70
N GLU A 111 9.02 16.13 1.57
CA GLU A 111 8.36 16.77 2.71
C GLU A 111 7.59 15.74 3.55
N ILE A 112 6.81 14.88 2.91
CA ILE A 112 6.07 13.80 3.59
C ILE A 112 7.02 12.88 4.37
N LEU A 113 8.16 12.50 3.79
CA LEU A 113 9.13 11.63 4.47
C LEU A 113 9.76 12.31 5.69
N CYS A 114 10.12 13.61 5.58
CA CYS A 114 10.63 14.38 6.70
C CYS A 114 9.58 14.50 7.82
N ASP A 115 8.35 14.87 7.49
CA ASP A 115 7.26 14.99 8.46
C ASP A 115 6.97 13.66 9.17
N ILE A 116 6.98 12.54 8.44
CA ILE A 116 6.80 11.20 9.05
C ILE A 116 7.95 10.90 10.02
N LEU A 117 9.18 11.24 9.65
CA LEU A 117 10.35 11.03 10.50
C LEU A 117 10.25 11.86 11.79
N ASP A 118 9.83 13.13 11.68
CA ASP A 118 9.61 14.02 12.82
C ASP A 118 8.50 13.49 13.75
N SER A 119 7.39 13.00 13.17
CA SER A 119 6.33 12.32 13.93
C SER A 119 6.85 11.07 14.67
N LEU A 120 7.72 10.27 14.04
CA LEU A 120 8.30 9.09 14.69
C LEU A 120 9.19 9.47 15.88
N PHE A 121 10.10 10.43 15.71
CA PHE A 121 11.02 10.86 16.77
C PHE A 121 10.32 11.61 17.91
N SER A 122 9.20 12.29 17.63
CA SER A 122 8.39 12.94 18.67
C SER A 122 7.50 11.96 19.43
N THR A 123 7.00 10.91 18.75
CA THR A 123 6.12 9.91 19.37
C THR A 123 6.89 8.88 20.17
N TYR A 124 8.09 8.48 19.72
CA TYR A 124 8.89 7.44 20.34
C TYR A 124 10.21 7.99 20.88
N GLY A 125 10.47 7.72 22.16
CA GLY A 125 11.80 7.93 22.74
C GLY A 125 12.75 6.82 22.30
N PHE A 126 13.51 7.06 21.24
CA PHE A 126 14.58 6.14 20.82
C PHE A 126 15.81 6.34 21.71
N GLU A 127 16.05 5.42 22.65
CA GLU A 127 17.20 5.47 23.58
C GLU A 127 18.54 5.25 22.86
N GLU A 128 18.53 4.41 21.83
CA GLU A 128 19.70 4.05 21.02
C GLU A 128 19.53 4.57 19.60
N THR A 129 20.41 5.46 19.15
CA THR A 129 20.39 6.02 17.79
C THR A 129 21.22 5.20 16.81
N ASN A 130 21.38 3.89 17.06
CA ASN A 130 22.11 3.02 16.13
C ASN A 130 21.35 2.96 14.80
N ILE A 131 21.98 3.43 13.73
CA ILE A 131 21.38 3.51 12.40
C ILE A 131 21.83 2.30 11.59
N ASN A 132 20.88 1.46 11.17
CA ASN A 132 21.15 0.47 10.14
C ASN A 132 21.09 1.14 8.78
N LEU A 133 22.24 1.25 8.12
CA LEU A 133 22.36 1.78 6.76
C LEU A 133 22.55 0.63 5.79
N ASP A 134 21.55 0.41 4.93
CA ASP A 134 21.59 -0.54 3.83
C ASP A 134 21.12 0.13 2.53
N TRP A 135 21.73 -0.25 1.41
CA TRP A 135 21.39 0.27 0.09
C TRP A 135 20.67 -0.78 -0.74
N THR A 136 19.43 -0.48 -1.12
CA THR A 136 18.66 -1.30 -2.06
C THR A 136 18.53 -0.59 -3.41
N SER A 137 18.34 -1.38 -4.48
CA SER A 137 18.09 -0.86 -5.82
C SER A 137 16.70 -1.29 -6.29
N ILE A 138 15.92 -0.34 -6.81
CA ILE A 138 14.65 -0.63 -7.48
C ILE A 138 14.91 -0.58 -8.97
N VAL A 139 14.83 -1.74 -9.62
CA VAL A 139 15.05 -1.86 -11.07
C VAL A 139 13.70 -1.82 -11.77
N LEU A 140 13.55 -0.88 -12.69
CA LEU A 140 12.36 -0.77 -13.53
C LEU A 140 12.71 -1.24 -14.93
N HIS A 141 12.00 -2.24 -15.44
CA HIS A 141 12.10 -2.64 -16.83
C HIS A 141 10.87 -2.12 -17.58
N GLY A 142 11.10 -1.29 -18.59
CA GLY A 142 10.01 -0.77 -19.42
C GLY A 142 10.42 0.39 -20.29
N THR A 143 9.65 0.60 -21.36
CA THR A 143 9.92 1.64 -22.36
C THR A 143 9.23 2.96 -22.05
N LYS A 144 8.26 2.96 -21.12
CA LYS A 144 7.43 4.13 -20.79
C LYS A 144 8.00 5.02 -19.68
N ALA A 145 8.85 4.49 -18.81
CA ALA A 145 9.49 5.28 -17.76
C ALA A 145 10.89 5.70 -18.20
N ASN A 146 11.24 6.98 -18.05
CA ASN A 146 12.60 7.47 -18.34
C ASN A 146 13.66 6.67 -17.57
N LEU A 147 13.35 6.29 -16.32
CA LEU A 147 14.21 5.49 -15.46
C LEU A 147 14.37 4.03 -15.93
N GLY A 148 13.40 3.49 -16.68
CA GLY A 148 13.48 2.11 -17.17
C GLY A 148 14.54 1.89 -18.25
N LYS A 149 15.02 2.97 -18.87
CA LYS A 149 16.13 2.94 -19.82
C LYS A 149 17.49 2.79 -19.15
N PHE A 150 17.61 3.07 -17.85
CA PHE A 150 18.88 3.06 -17.12
C PHE A 150 19.33 1.67 -16.64
N GLY A 151 18.50 0.64 -16.81
CA GLY A 151 18.91 -0.75 -16.50
C GLY A 151 19.25 -0.96 -15.02
N TYR A 152 20.21 -1.86 -14.75
CA TYR A 152 20.68 -2.11 -13.40
C TYR A 152 21.67 -1.02 -12.94
N SER A 153 21.68 -0.71 -11.64
CA SER A 153 22.69 0.19 -11.05
C SER A 153 24.13 -0.23 -11.36
N ARG A 154 24.37 -1.54 -11.57
CA ARG A 154 25.70 -2.11 -11.91
C ARG A 154 26.11 -1.90 -13.36
N ASP A 155 25.19 -1.49 -14.24
CA ASP A 155 25.45 -1.39 -15.68
C ASP A 155 26.24 -0.12 -16.05
N HIS A 156 26.30 0.85 -15.13
CA HIS A 156 26.98 2.13 -15.32
C HIS A 156 28.20 2.33 -14.42
N LYS A 157 28.77 1.26 -13.84
CA LYS A 157 30.00 1.39 -13.07
C LYS A 157 31.23 1.53 -13.99
N PRO A 158 32.15 2.48 -13.72
CA PRO A 158 33.32 2.73 -14.56
C PRO A 158 34.37 1.60 -14.54
N ASP A 159 34.25 0.62 -13.64
CA ASP A 159 35.12 -0.56 -13.51
C ASP A 159 34.79 -1.70 -14.49
N LYS A 160 33.77 -1.53 -15.33
CA LYS A 160 33.28 -2.55 -16.29
C LYS A 160 33.53 -2.23 -17.77
N LEU A 161 34.14 -1.08 -18.10
CA LEU A 161 34.46 -0.67 -19.48
C LEU A 161 35.90 -1.02 -19.87
#